data_AF-A0A3D3CQV8-F1
#
_entry.id   AF-A0A3D3CQV8-F1
#
_cell.length_a   1.000
_cell.length_b   1.000
_cell.length_c   1.000
_cell.angle_alpha   90.00
_cell.angle_beta   90.00
_cell.angle_gamma   90.00
#
_symmetry.space_group_name_H-M   'P 1'
#
loop_
_entity.id
_entity.type
_entity.pdbx_description
1 polymer ?
#
loop_
_entity_poly.entity_id
_entity_poly.type
_entity_poly.pdbx_seq_one_letter_code
_entity_poly.pdbx_strand_id
1 'polypeptide(L)'
;MAVMLTRSICHAQTKDTLTGSSFKTLQYLKRISGHQTVAGIHNREPNTWPDRWTNEVFAVTGKYPGLWSGDFLFQADNIQNRQVMIDEALKEWN
;
A
#
# COMPACT_ATOMS: atom_id res chain seq x y z
N MET A 1 -30.75 42.51 15.26
CA MET A 1 -29.34 42.25 15.57
C MET A 1 -28.88 41.08 14.70
N ALA A 2 -27.79 41.30 13.95
CA ALA A 2 -27.07 40.39 13.05
C ALA A 2 -27.84 39.69 11.91
N VAL A 3 -27.90 40.40 10.78
CA VAL A 3 -27.80 39.82 9.43
C VAL A 3 -26.36 39.30 9.28
N MET A 4 -26.17 38.04 8.88
CA MET A 4 -24.86 37.57 8.41
C MET A 4 -24.95 37.21 6.94
N LEU A 5 -24.23 38.01 6.15
CA LEU A 5 -24.19 37.98 4.70
C LEU A 5 -23.59 36.69 4.15
N THR A 6 -24.15 36.27 3.03
CA THR A 6 -23.57 35.38 2.03
C THR A 6 -22.11 35.75 1.71
N ARG A 7 -21.22 34.77 1.76
CA ARG A 7 -20.14 34.64 0.76
C ARG A 7 -20.11 33.19 0.29
N SER A 8 -20.65 33.00 -0.91
CA SER A 8 -20.33 31.89 -1.78
C SER A 8 -18.81 31.85 -1.89
N ILE A 9 -18.17 30.90 -1.21
CA ILE A 9 -16.77 30.63 -1.45
C ILE A 9 -16.76 29.81 -2.74
N CYS A 10 -16.71 30.51 -3.88
CA CYS A 10 -16.00 30.00 -5.03
C CYS A 10 -14.55 29.75 -4.55
N HIS A 11 -14.30 28.59 -3.96
CA HIS A 11 -12.99 27.97 -4.06
C HIS A 11 -12.87 27.64 -5.54
N ALA A 12 -12.36 28.62 -6.30
CA ALA A 12 -11.66 28.34 -7.53
C ALA A 12 -10.80 27.12 -7.23
N GLN A 13 -11.03 26.05 -7.98
CA GLN A 13 -10.15 24.90 -8.03
C GLN A 13 -8.73 25.45 -8.17
N THR A 14 -8.00 25.54 -7.05
CA THR A 14 -6.57 25.61 -7.13
C THR A 14 -6.26 24.30 -7.82
N LYS A 15 -5.80 24.41 -9.07
CA LYS A 15 -4.91 23.41 -9.62
C LYS A 15 -3.77 23.37 -8.61
N ASP A 16 -3.93 22.58 -7.56
CA ASP A 16 -2.84 21.96 -6.86
C ASP A 16 -2.15 21.23 -7.98
N THR A 17 -1.19 21.94 -8.55
CA THR A 17 -0.14 21.36 -9.34
C THR A 17 0.59 20.55 -8.30
N LEU A 18 0.04 19.37 -7.99
CA LEU A 18 0.80 18.23 -7.55
C LEU A 18 1.90 18.17 -8.60
N THR A 19 3.05 18.75 -8.28
CA THR A 19 4.30 18.44 -8.94
C THR A 19 4.40 16.93 -8.78
N GLY A 20 3.89 16.23 -9.80
CA GLY A 20 3.41 14.86 -9.65
C GLY A 20 4.57 14.04 -9.18
N SER A 21 4.50 13.57 -7.93
CA SER A 21 5.53 12.70 -7.34
C SER A 21 5.98 11.70 -8.39
N SER A 22 7.28 11.63 -8.71
CA SER A 22 7.81 10.64 -9.68
C SER A 22 7.43 9.21 -9.30
N PHE A 23 7.09 8.97 -8.04
CA PHE A 23 6.55 7.70 -7.55
C PHE A 23 5.10 7.49 -7.99
N LYS A 24 4.92 6.58 -8.96
CA LYS A 24 3.61 6.12 -9.46
C LYS A 24 2.71 5.59 -8.35
N THR A 25 3.27 4.90 -7.35
CA THR A 25 2.53 4.36 -6.20
C THR A 25 1.84 5.46 -5.39
N LEU A 26 2.55 6.55 -5.10
CA LEU A 26 1.97 7.66 -4.33
C LEU A 26 0.87 8.36 -5.12
N GLN A 27 1.04 8.51 -6.44
CA GLN A 27 -0.03 9.04 -7.30
C GLN A 27 -1.27 8.14 -7.29
N TYR A 28 -1.09 6.81 -7.36
CA TYR A 28 -2.17 5.84 -7.28
C TYR A 28 -2.92 5.94 -5.95
N LEU A 29 -2.22 5.93 -4.80
CA LEU A 29 -2.82 6.02 -3.48
C LEU A 29 -3.61 7.32 -3.30
N LYS A 30 -3.08 8.46 -3.77
CA LYS A 30 -3.80 9.74 -3.77
C LYS A 30 -5.09 9.67 -4.60
N ARG A 31 -5.04 9.05 -5.77
CA ARG A 31 -6.19 8.93 -6.69
C ARG A 31 -7.33 8.10 -6.09
N ILE A 32 -7.02 7.07 -5.31
CA ILE A 32 -8.06 6.18 -4.74
C ILE A 32 -8.57 6.65 -3.36
N SER A 33 -7.88 7.61 -2.72
CA SER A 33 -8.20 8.09 -1.38
C SER A 33 -9.66 8.56 -1.28
N GLY A 34 -10.36 8.10 -0.23
CA GLY A 34 -11.78 8.40 0.02
C GLY A 34 -12.78 7.61 -0.83
N HIS A 35 -12.34 6.80 -1.80
CA HIS A 35 -13.21 6.07 -2.71
C HIS A 35 -12.98 4.56 -2.69
N GLN A 36 -11.75 4.11 -2.45
CA GLN A 36 -11.39 2.70 -2.40
C GLN A 36 -10.37 2.43 -1.30
N THR A 37 -10.23 1.15 -0.93
CA THR A 37 -9.25 0.68 0.05
C THR A 37 -8.41 -0.43 -0.59
N VAL A 38 -7.09 -0.37 -0.37
CA VAL A 38 -6.19 -1.46 -0.79
C VAL A 38 -6.20 -2.53 0.30
N ALA A 39 -6.64 -3.74 -0.05
CA ALA A 39 -6.48 -4.89 0.84
C ALA A 39 -5.01 -5.31 0.89
N GLY A 40 -4.48 -5.55 2.09
CA GLY A 40 -3.10 -5.96 2.30
C GLY A 40 -2.99 -7.19 3.19
N ILE A 41 -1.88 -7.91 3.06
CA ILE A 41 -1.52 -9.03 3.93
C ILE A 41 -0.10 -8.84 4.45
N HIS A 42 0.14 -9.24 5.70
CA HIS A 42 1.47 -9.24 6.29
C HIS A 42 2.01 -10.68 6.35
N ASN A 43 3.08 -10.95 5.60
CA ASN A 43 3.79 -12.22 5.60
C ASN A 43 4.84 -12.26 6.71
N ARG A 44 4.36 -12.55 7.93
CA ARG A 44 5.19 -12.51 9.14
C ARG A 44 6.34 -13.53 9.12
N GLU A 45 6.03 -14.81 9.13
CA GLU A 45 7.00 -15.91 9.27
C GLU A 45 6.49 -17.19 8.56
N PRO A 46 7.42 -18.09 8.13
CA PRO A 46 8.88 -17.95 8.18
C PRO A 46 9.46 -17.21 6.96
N ASN A 47 10.64 -16.58 7.10
CA ASN A 47 11.31 -15.90 5.97
C ASN A 47 11.82 -16.85 4.87
N THR A 48 11.86 -18.16 5.14
CA THR A 48 12.07 -19.19 4.11
C THR A 48 10.87 -19.32 3.17
N TRP A 49 9.70 -18.81 3.55
CA TRP A 49 8.48 -18.85 2.75
C TRP A 49 7.69 -17.52 2.83
N PRO A 50 8.21 -16.46 2.18
CA PRO A 50 7.73 -15.08 2.33
C PRO A 50 6.38 -14.76 1.64
N ASP A 51 5.79 -15.66 0.85
CA ASP A 51 4.48 -15.47 0.20
C ASP A 51 3.37 -16.36 0.78
N ARG A 52 3.66 -17.08 1.88
CA ARG A 52 2.74 -18.06 2.48
C ARG A 52 1.34 -17.49 2.70
N TRP A 53 1.25 -16.31 3.32
CA TRP A 53 -0.04 -15.72 3.68
C TRP A 53 -0.71 -15.03 2.51
N THR A 54 0.07 -14.50 1.55
CA THR A 54 -0.43 -14.05 0.25
C THR A 54 -1.17 -15.17 -0.48
N ASN A 55 -0.57 -16.36 -0.53
CA ASN A 55 -1.17 -17.54 -1.17
C ASN A 55 -2.40 -18.04 -0.42
N GLU A 56 -2.40 -17.97 0.92
CA GLU A 56 -3.58 -18.29 1.73
C GLU A 56 -4.76 -17.34 1.44
N VAL A 57 -4.49 -16.03 1.32
CA VAL A 57 -5.52 -15.05 0.94
C VAL A 57 -6.13 -15.40 -0.41
N PHE A 58 -5.31 -15.78 -1.40
CA PHE A 58 -5.80 -16.23 -2.69
C PHE A 58 -6.62 -17.51 -2.59
N ALA A 59 -6.15 -18.51 -1.84
CA ALA A 59 -6.86 -19.77 -1.67
C ALA A 59 -8.26 -19.60 -1.07
N VAL A 60 -8.43 -18.67 -0.11
CA VAL A 60 -9.72 -18.41 0.54
C VAL A 60 -10.63 -17.51 -0.29
N THR A 61 -10.07 -16.49 -0.96
CA THR A 61 -10.87 -15.42 -1.58
C THR A 61 -10.94 -15.48 -3.11
N GLY A 62 -10.08 -16.29 -3.74
CA GLY A 62 -9.87 -16.31 -5.18
C GLY A 62 -9.16 -15.07 -5.74
N LYS A 63 -8.60 -14.20 -4.89
CA LYS A 63 -7.92 -12.96 -5.28
C LYS A 63 -6.67 -12.73 -4.47
N TYR A 64 -5.63 -12.20 -5.11
CA TYR A 64 -4.45 -11.71 -4.41
C TYR A 64 -4.73 -10.32 -3.77
N PRO A 65 -4.10 -10.02 -2.62
CA PRO A 65 -4.18 -8.69 -2.02
C PRO A 65 -3.46 -7.65 -2.90
N GLY A 66 -3.90 -6.39 -2.81
CA GLY A 66 -3.27 -5.28 -3.55
C GLY A 66 -2.01 -4.73 -2.89
N LEU A 67 -1.68 -5.20 -1.69
CA LEU A 67 -0.46 -4.88 -0.95
C LEU A 67 0.13 -6.14 -0.32
N TRP A 68 1.32 -6.52 -0.79
CA TRP A 68 2.18 -7.49 -0.13
C TRP A 68 3.01 -6.81 0.96
N SER A 69 3.27 -7.51 2.06
CA SER A 69 4.18 -7.07 3.13
C SER A 69 4.92 -8.27 3.71
N GLY A 70 6.13 -8.05 4.23
CA GLY A 70 6.90 -9.00 5.04
C GLY A 70 7.74 -8.28 6.10
N ASP A 71 8.48 -9.04 6.92
CA ASP A 71 9.39 -8.52 7.94
C ASP A 71 10.78 -9.19 7.82
N PHE A 72 11.86 -8.43 8.03
CA PHE A 72 13.21 -8.99 8.02
C PHE A 72 13.60 -9.70 9.31
N LEU A 73 12.91 -9.42 10.42
CA LEU A 73 13.08 -10.05 11.73
C LEU A 73 14.56 -10.09 12.21
N PHE A 74 14.78 -10.66 13.40
CA PHE A 74 16.10 -10.64 14.05
C PHE A 74 16.60 -11.99 14.58
N GLN A 75 15.83 -13.07 14.43
CA GLN A 75 16.32 -14.41 14.74
C GLN A 75 17.33 -14.87 13.68
N ALA A 76 18.27 -15.75 14.06
CA ALA A 76 19.38 -16.19 13.20
C ALA A 76 18.88 -16.73 11.84
N ASP A 77 17.88 -17.60 11.87
CA ASP A 77 17.29 -18.18 10.65
C ASP A 77 16.69 -17.10 9.75
N ASN A 78 16.03 -16.09 10.32
CA ASN A 78 15.45 -15.01 9.52
C ASN A 78 16.52 -14.12 8.90
N ILE A 79 17.62 -13.87 9.62
CA ILE A 79 18.79 -13.13 9.11
C ILE A 79 19.41 -13.88 7.93
N GLN A 80 19.56 -15.21 8.05
CA GLN A 80 20.08 -16.07 6.98
C GLN A 80 19.18 -16.07 5.72
N ASN A 81 17.88 -15.84 5.88
CA ASN A 81 16.90 -15.84 4.79
C ASN A 81 16.47 -14.45 4.30
N ARG A 82 17.18 -13.37 4.67
CA ARG A 82 16.81 -12.00 4.21
C ARG A 82 16.84 -11.85 2.70
N GLN A 83 17.75 -12.52 2.02
CA GLN A 83 17.80 -12.47 0.56
C GLN A 83 16.53 -13.09 -0.07
N VAL A 84 16.01 -14.18 0.50
CA VAL A 84 14.76 -14.80 0.05
C VAL A 84 13.60 -13.80 0.18
N MET A 85 13.53 -13.05 1.28
CA MET A 85 12.54 -11.99 1.47
C MET A 85 12.68 -10.84 0.45
N ILE A 86 13.92 -10.45 0.11
CA ILE A 86 14.19 -9.42 -0.93
C ILE A 86 13.76 -9.92 -2.30
N ASP A 87 14.10 -11.16 -2.64
CA ASP A 87 13.77 -11.78 -3.92
C ASP A 87 12.25 -11.89 -4.10
N GLU A 88 11.51 -12.22 -3.03
CA GLU A 88 10.04 -12.23 -3.05
C GLU A 88 9.47 -10.82 -3.21
N ALA A 89 10.00 -9.83 -2.49
CA ALA A 89 9.56 -8.44 -2.64
C ALA A 89 9.78 -7.92 -4.08
N LEU A 90 10.85 -8.36 -4.76
CA LEU A 90 11.10 -8.06 -6.17
C LEU A 90 10.12 -8.78 -7.10
N LYS A 91 9.80 -10.04 -6.81
CA LYS A 91 8.79 -10.82 -7.56
C LYS A 91 7.41 -10.17 -7.46
N GLU A 92 6.99 -9.76 -6.26
CA GLU A 92 5.68 -9.16 -6.00
C GLU A 92 5.52 -7.75 -6.60
N TRP A 93 6.63 -7.08 -6.93
CA TRP A 93 6.61 -5.77 -7.56
C TRP A 93 6.49 -5.80 -9.09
N ASN A 94 6.97 -6.87 -9.74
CA ASN A 94 7.11 -6.97 -11.21
C ASN A 94 5.94 -7.72 -11.85
#